data_AF-Q9ANU1-F1
#
_entry.id   AF-Q9ANU1-F1
#
_cell.length_a   1.000
_cell.length_b   1.000
_cell.length_c   1.000
_cell.angle_alpha   90.00
_cell.angle_beta   90.00
_cell.angle_gamma   90.00
#
_symmetry.space_group_name_H-M   'P 1'
#
loop_
_entity.id
_entity.type
_entity.pdbx_description
1 polymer ?
#
loop_
_entity_poly.entity_id
_entity_poly.type
_entity_poly.pdbx_seq_one_letter_code
_entity_poly.pdbx_strand_id
1 'polypeptide(L)'
;EKRDYVSTIVETIRGRVPYFCGTTALNTREVIRQTRELIDIGANGTMLGVPMWVKMDLPTAVQFYRDVADAVPEAAIAIYANPEAFKFDFPRPFWAEMSKIPQVVTAKYLGIGMLDLDLRLAPNIRFLPHEDDYYAAARINPERITAFWSSGAMCGPATAIMLRDEVVRAKSTGDWAKAKAISDDMRAADSTLFP
;
A
#
# COMPACT_ATOMS: atom_id res chain seq x y z
N GLU A 1 -20.73 3.14 12.30
CA GLU A 1 -20.19 2.86 10.95
C GLU A 1 -18.76 2.34 10.96
N LYS A 2 -17.70 3.18 11.06
CA LYS A 2 -16.30 2.69 10.99
C LYS A 2 -15.99 1.54 11.95
N ARG A 3 -16.41 1.70 13.22
CA ARG A 3 -16.22 0.68 14.26
C ARG A 3 -16.94 -0.62 13.88
N ASP A 4 -18.24 -0.54 13.58
CA ASP A 4 -19.06 -1.72 13.23
C ASP A 4 -18.53 -2.46 11.99
N TYR A 5 -18.11 -1.72 10.97
CA TYR A 5 -17.49 -2.27 9.77
C TYR A 5 -16.20 -3.03 10.08
N VAL A 6 -15.29 -2.41 10.83
CA VAL A 6 -14.01 -3.02 11.22
C VAL A 6 -14.24 -4.23 12.12
N SER A 7 -15.15 -4.14 13.09
CA SER A 7 -15.53 -5.26 13.97
C SER A 7 -16.02 -6.46 13.16
N THR A 8 -16.92 -6.23 12.20
CA THR A 8 -17.44 -7.29 11.32
C THR A 8 -16.32 -7.96 10.53
N ILE A 9 -15.40 -7.17 9.97
CA ILE A 9 -14.25 -7.70 9.22
C ILE A 9 -13.35 -8.54 10.11
N VAL A 10 -12.96 -8.02 11.27
CA VAL A 10 -12.07 -8.72 12.21
C VAL A 10 -12.70 -10.04 12.67
N GLU A 11 -13.97 -10.00 13.08
CA GLU A 11 -14.73 -11.18 13.48
C GLU A 11 -14.78 -12.23 12.37
N THR A 12 -14.97 -11.79 11.12
CA THR A 12 -15.02 -12.69 9.97
C THR A 12 -13.65 -13.24 9.62
N ILE A 13 -12.59 -12.41 9.59
CA ILE A 13 -11.24 -12.82 9.20
C ILE A 13 -10.67 -13.86 10.18
N ARG A 14 -10.92 -13.72 11.49
CA ARG A 14 -10.41 -14.64 12.53
C ARG A 14 -8.90 -14.88 12.44
N GLY A 15 -8.13 -13.82 12.15
CA GLY A 15 -6.68 -13.88 12.01
C GLY A 15 -6.14 -14.70 10.83
N ARG A 16 -6.99 -15.14 9.87
CA ARG A 16 -6.56 -15.98 8.73
C ARG A 16 -5.65 -15.24 7.74
N VAL A 17 -5.81 -13.93 7.62
CA VAL A 17 -5.00 -13.06 6.78
C VAL A 17 -4.77 -11.72 7.50
N PRO A 18 -3.66 -11.00 7.22
CA PRO A 18 -3.46 -9.66 7.74
C PRO A 18 -4.54 -8.69 7.24
N TYR A 19 -4.93 -7.75 8.09
CA TYR A 19 -5.92 -6.74 7.77
C TYR A 19 -5.46 -5.34 8.17
N PHE A 20 -5.51 -4.41 7.21
CA PHE A 20 -5.25 -2.99 7.42
C PHE A 20 -6.57 -2.21 7.34
N CYS A 21 -6.89 -1.44 8.37
CA CYS A 21 -7.97 -0.47 8.35
C CYS A 21 -7.52 0.84 7.67
N GLY A 22 -8.35 1.90 7.67
CA GLY A 22 -7.97 3.22 7.15
C GLY A 22 -8.30 4.34 8.13
N THR A 23 -7.27 5.06 8.59
CA THR A 23 -7.41 6.09 9.64
C THR A 23 -6.96 7.49 9.23
N THR A 24 -6.77 7.75 7.92
CA THR A 24 -6.51 9.11 7.42
C THR A 24 -7.60 10.08 7.90
N ALA A 25 -7.17 11.18 8.53
CA ALA A 25 -8.04 12.21 9.09
C ALA A 25 -7.39 13.60 8.96
N LEU A 26 -8.07 14.65 9.46
CA LEU A 26 -7.65 16.05 9.27
C LEU A 26 -6.52 16.51 10.20
N ASN A 27 -6.11 15.72 11.20
CA ASN A 27 -5.02 16.08 12.11
C ASN A 27 -4.45 14.84 12.82
N THR A 28 -3.23 14.96 13.34
CA THR A 28 -2.48 13.88 13.99
C THR A 28 -3.23 13.25 15.17
N ARG A 29 -3.88 14.05 16.03
CA ARG A 29 -4.57 13.55 17.22
C ARG A 29 -5.74 12.62 16.86
N GLU A 30 -6.50 13.01 15.85
CA GLU A 30 -7.62 12.20 15.37
C GLU A 30 -7.16 10.91 14.69
N VAL A 31 -6.06 10.95 13.93
CA VAL A 31 -5.42 9.74 13.37
C VAL A 31 -4.99 8.80 14.50
N ILE A 32 -4.33 9.32 15.54
CA ILE A 32 -3.88 8.52 16.69
C ILE A 32 -5.08 7.89 17.40
N ARG A 33 -6.14 8.66 17.69
CA ARG A 33 -7.35 8.16 18.34
C ARG A 33 -8.00 7.04 17.53
N GLN A 34 -8.23 7.25 16.24
CA GLN A 34 -8.83 6.24 15.37
C GLN A 34 -7.93 4.99 15.25
N THR A 35 -6.62 5.17 15.10
CA THR A 35 -5.69 4.03 14.96
C THR A 35 -5.71 3.17 16.21
N ARG A 36 -5.57 3.75 17.41
CA ARG A 36 -5.66 2.98 18.67
C ARG A 36 -6.96 2.18 18.75
N GLU A 37 -8.10 2.84 18.55
CA GLU A 37 -9.41 2.17 18.67
C GLU A 37 -9.58 1.02 17.68
N LEU A 38 -9.09 1.16 16.44
CA LEU A 38 -9.28 0.13 15.41
C LEU A 38 -8.25 -1.00 15.53
N ILE A 39 -7.06 -0.74 16.07
CA ILE A 39 -6.10 -1.78 16.44
C ILE A 39 -6.61 -2.58 17.65
N ASP A 40 -7.18 -1.91 18.65
CA ASP A 40 -7.83 -2.58 19.80
C ASP A 40 -8.99 -3.49 19.39
N ILE A 41 -9.73 -3.12 18.34
CA ILE A 41 -10.78 -4.00 17.75
C ILE A 41 -10.15 -5.24 17.09
N GLY A 42 -8.90 -5.15 16.61
CA GLY A 42 -8.13 -6.27 16.08
C GLY A 42 -7.62 -6.10 14.66
N ALA A 43 -7.63 -4.89 14.09
CA ALA A 43 -6.87 -4.63 12.87
C ALA A 43 -5.35 -4.76 13.14
N ASN A 44 -4.58 -5.18 12.14
CA ASN A 44 -3.12 -5.34 12.29
C ASN A 44 -2.35 -4.05 11.97
N GLY A 45 -3.01 -3.11 11.29
CA GLY A 45 -2.40 -1.86 10.87
C GLY A 45 -3.39 -0.88 10.27
N THR A 46 -2.86 0.25 9.82
CA THR A 46 -3.61 1.29 9.10
C THR A 46 -2.96 1.61 7.76
N MET A 47 -3.79 1.68 6.71
CA MET A 47 -3.45 2.31 5.46
C MET A 47 -3.69 3.81 5.60
N LEU A 48 -2.60 4.56 5.66
CA LEU A 48 -2.59 5.93 6.17
C LEU A 48 -2.02 6.89 5.13
N GLY A 49 -2.82 7.88 4.74
CA GLY A 49 -2.37 9.07 4.02
C GLY A 49 -2.06 10.21 4.99
N VAL A 50 -1.79 11.40 4.46
CA VAL A 50 -1.54 12.60 5.28
C VAL A 50 -2.78 13.49 5.39
N PRO A 51 -2.96 14.24 6.50
CA PRO A 51 -3.93 15.32 6.57
C PRO A 51 -3.74 16.32 5.41
N MET A 52 -4.83 16.62 4.71
CA MET A 52 -4.74 17.26 3.38
C MET A 52 -5.43 18.62 3.28
N TRP A 53 -6.06 19.12 4.35
CA TRP A 53 -6.67 20.45 4.32
C TRP A 53 -5.62 21.48 3.90
N VAL A 54 -4.50 21.49 4.62
CA VAL A 54 -3.29 22.23 4.27
C VAL A 54 -2.32 21.24 3.63
N LYS A 55 -1.72 21.61 2.49
CA LYS A 55 -0.69 20.80 1.85
C LYS A 55 0.52 20.71 2.79
N MET A 56 0.90 19.50 3.16
CA MET A 56 2.12 19.27 3.93
C MET A 56 3.36 19.47 3.05
N ASP A 57 4.43 19.97 3.66
CA ASP A 57 5.78 19.85 3.13
C ASP A 57 6.45 18.56 3.64
N LEU A 58 7.68 18.30 3.18
CA LEU A 58 8.44 17.12 3.54
C LEU A 58 8.64 16.94 5.06
N PRO A 59 9.19 17.91 5.82
CA PRO A 59 9.41 17.73 7.25
C PRO A 59 8.10 17.53 8.02
N THR A 60 7.01 18.21 7.65
CA THR A 60 5.70 18.02 8.30
C THR A 60 5.16 16.62 8.05
N ALA A 61 5.22 16.12 6.82
CA ALA A 61 4.75 14.76 6.50
C ALA A 61 5.59 13.69 7.24
N VAL A 62 6.90 13.86 7.29
CA VAL A 62 7.80 12.94 8.02
C VAL A 62 7.48 12.93 9.51
N GLN A 63 7.33 14.11 10.13
CA GLN A 63 7.02 14.20 11.56
C GLN A 63 5.64 13.60 11.87
N PHE A 64 4.65 13.79 10.99
CA PHE A 64 3.33 13.19 11.14
C PHE A 64 3.39 11.66 11.25
N TYR A 65 4.12 10.96 10.37
CA TYR A 65 4.23 9.50 10.47
C TYR A 65 5.02 9.05 11.70
N ARG A 66 6.06 9.80 12.11
CA ARG A 66 6.81 9.55 13.35
C ARG A 66 5.89 9.65 14.57
N ASP A 67 5.14 10.75 14.68
CA ASP A 67 4.21 10.99 15.79
C ASP A 67 3.14 9.88 15.89
N VAL A 68 2.61 9.42 14.76
CA VAL A 68 1.61 8.33 14.74
C VAL A 68 2.24 7.00 15.13
N ALA A 69 3.41 6.67 14.58
CA ALA A 69 4.13 5.43 14.89
C ALA A 69 4.57 5.37 16.37
N ASP A 70 5.05 6.48 16.93
CA ASP A 70 5.46 6.56 18.34
C ASP A 70 4.25 6.49 19.28
N ALA A 71 3.11 7.06 18.88
CA ALA A 71 1.90 7.06 19.69
C ALA A 71 1.12 5.75 19.66
N VAL A 72 1.28 4.94 18.61
CA VAL A 72 0.57 3.68 18.39
C VAL A 72 1.54 2.61 17.88
N PRO A 73 2.58 2.25 18.65
CA PRO A 73 3.68 1.41 18.18
C PRO A 73 3.28 -0.02 17.81
N GLU A 74 2.12 -0.49 18.28
CA GLU A 74 1.49 -1.77 17.94
C GLU A 74 0.92 -1.81 16.51
N ALA A 75 0.70 -0.66 15.86
CA ALA A 75 0.11 -0.58 14.54
C ALA A 75 1.17 -0.70 13.44
N ALA A 76 1.00 -1.65 12.52
CA ALA A 76 1.68 -1.56 11.23
C ALA A 76 1.11 -0.41 10.38
N ILE A 77 1.94 0.25 9.59
CA ILE A 77 1.57 1.35 8.71
C ILE A 77 1.82 0.95 7.26
N ALA A 78 0.75 1.03 6.47
CA ALA A 78 0.80 1.01 5.02
C ALA A 78 0.69 2.46 4.52
N ILE A 79 1.76 3.03 3.95
CA ILE A 79 1.71 4.40 3.41
C ILE A 79 0.73 4.42 2.24
N TYR A 80 -0.29 5.29 2.31
CA TYR A 80 -1.20 5.54 1.20
C TYR A 80 -0.67 6.69 0.36
N ALA A 81 0.21 6.39 -0.60
CA ALA A 81 0.86 7.40 -1.43
C ALA A 81 -0.04 7.84 -2.58
N ASN A 82 -1.02 8.71 -2.28
CA ASN A 82 -1.94 9.28 -3.26
C ASN A 82 -1.80 10.82 -3.32
N PRO A 83 -0.97 11.36 -4.24
CA PRO A 83 -0.76 12.81 -4.38
C PRO A 83 -2.03 13.59 -4.69
N GLU A 84 -2.94 13.04 -5.51
CA GLU A 84 -4.19 13.71 -5.89
C GLU A 84 -5.10 13.92 -4.68
N ALA A 85 -5.22 12.90 -3.82
CA ALA A 85 -6.05 12.99 -2.62
C ALA A 85 -5.39 13.85 -1.52
N PHE A 86 -4.07 13.79 -1.39
CA PHE A 86 -3.37 14.30 -0.21
C PHE A 86 -2.53 15.56 -0.44
N LYS A 87 -2.43 16.04 -1.68
CA LYS A 87 -1.62 17.20 -2.14
C LYS A 87 -0.10 17.06 -1.97
N PHE A 88 0.35 16.22 -1.03
CA PHE A 88 1.73 15.84 -0.81
C PHE A 88 2.17 14.80 -1.84
N ASP A 89 3.33 14.98 -2.44
CA ASP A 89 3.82 14.24 -3.60
C ASP A 89 4.62 12.97 -3.26
N PHE A 90 4.86 12.70 -1.97
CA PHE A 90 5.62 11.53 -1.49
C PHE A 90 6.99 11.40 -2.21
N PRO A 91 7.86 12.42 -2.10
CA PRO A 91 9.09 12.50 -2.87
C PRO A 91 10.16 11.51 -2.37
N ARG A 92 11.24 11.33 -3.12
CA ARG A 92 12.34 10.38 -2.80
C ARG A 92 12.89 10.49 -1.35
N PRO A 93 13.21 11.69 -0.81
CA PRO A 93 13.68 11.79 0.58
C PRO A 93 12.63 11.38 1.62
N PHE A 94 11.34 11.44 1.31
CA PHE A 94 10.29 10.92 2.19
C PHE A 94 10.42 9.40 2.37
N TRP A 95 10.64 8.65 1.28
CA TRP A 95 10.81 7.19 1.36
C TRP A 95 12.04 6.79 2.18
N ALA A 96 13.15 7.52 2.03
CA ALA A 96 14.35 7.31 2.83
C ALA A 96 14.08 7.51 4.34
N GLU A 97 13.24 8.49 4.71
CA GLU A 97 12.82 8.69 6.10
C GLU A 97 11.88 7.58 6.59
N MET A 98 10.90 7.19 5.78
CA MET A 98 9.92 6.17 6.16
C MET A 98 10.56 4.81 6.45
N SER A 99 11.62 4.45 5.73
CA SER A 99 12.31 3.17 5.96
C SER A 99 13.03 3.06 7.31
N LYS A 100 13.15 4.18 8.05
CA LYS A 100 13.72 4.23 9.40
C LYS A 100 12.69 3.96 10.49
N ILE A 101 11.39 3.91 10.16
CA ILE A 101 10.28 3.73 11.09
C ILE A 101 9.86 2.25 11.07
N PRO A 102 10.04 1.47 12.15
CA PRO A 102 9.75 0.03 12.16
C PRO A 102 8.30 -0.33 11.80
N GLN A 103 7.36 0.52 12.16
CA GLN A 103 5.93 0.35 11.89
C GLN A 103 5.61 0.50 10.41
N VAL A 104 6.41 1.25 9.63
CA VAL A 104 6.17 1.44 8.19
C VAL A 104 6.71 0.26 7.40
N VAL A 105 5.82 -0.71 7.15
CA VAL A 105 6.21 -2.00 6.54
C VAL A 105 5.86 -2.10 5.06
N THR A 106 4.93 -1.28 4.57
CA THR A 106 4.44 -1.38 3.20
C THR A 106 3.93 -0.03 2.67
N ALA A 107 3.76 0.08 1.35
CA ALA A 107 3.18 1.27 0.72
C ALA A 107 2.25 0.89 -0.42
N LYS A 108 1.02 1.43 -0.43
CA LYS A 108 0.17 1.47 -1.62
C LYS A 108 0.77 2.50 -2.58
N TYR A 109 1.50 2.01 -3.57
CA TYR A 109 2.33 2.80 -4.47
C TYR A 109 1.61 2.95 -5.82
N LEU A 110 1.68 4.15 -6.40
CA LEU A 110 1.05 4.46 -7.68
C LEU A 110 2.02 4.17 -8.84
N GLY A 111 2.61 5.20 -9.45
CA GLY A 111 3.47 5.06 -10.61
C GLY A 111 4.86 4.52 -10.29
N ILE A 112 5.37 3.62 -11.14
CA ILE A 112 6.63 2.90 -10.92
C ILE A 112 7.89 3.57 -11.52
N GLY A 113 7.77 4.79 -12.06
CA GLY A 113 8.87 5.48 -12.77
C GLY A 113 10.13 5.73 -11.93
N MET A 114 9.99 5.84 -10.60
CA MET A 114 11.11 6.01 -9.66
C MET A 114 11.29 4.80 -8.73
N LEU A 115 10.62 3.67 -9.01
CA LEU A 115 10.57 2.51 -8.10
C LEU A 115 11.97 1.95 -7.80
N ASP A 116 12.85 1.87 -8.80
CA ASP A 116 14.22 1.36 -8.59
C ASP A 116 15.01 2.21 -7.58
N LEU A 117 14.88 3.54 -7.62
CA LEU A 117 15.53 4.41 -6.64
C LEU A 117 14.86 4.28 -5.27
N ASP A 118 13.53 4.29 -5.22
CA ASP A 118 12.80 4.19 -3.95
C ASP A 118 13.05 2.85 -3.24
N LEU A 119 13.23 1.74 -3.99
CA LEU A 119 13.63 0.45 -3.45
C LEU A 119 15.02 0.48 -2.79
N ARG A 120 15.96 1.27 -3.33
CA ARG A 120 17.30 1.46 -2.75
C ARG A 120 17.27 2.36 -1.51
N LEU A 121 16.47 3.42 -1.55
CA LEU A 121 16.31 4.36 -0.44
C LEU A 121 15.55 3.77 0.74
N ALA A 122 14.61 2.87 0.47
CA ALA A 122 13.75 2.25 1.47
C ALA A 122 13.84 0.72 1.48
N PRO A 123 14.94 0.14 1.99
CA PRO A 123 15.14 -1.31 2.01
C PRO A 123 14.12 -2.07 2.86
N ASN A 124 13.51 -1.42 3.87
CA ASN A 124 12.63 -2.08 4.84
C ASN A 124 11.15 -2.05 4.44
N ILE A 125 10.80 -1.39 3.35
CA ILE A 125 9.40 -1.23 2.91
C ILE A 125 9.11 -2.20 1.76
N ARG A 126 7.94 -2.85 1.83
CA ARG A 126 7.33 -3.54 0.69
C ARG A 126 6.54 -2.54 -0.15
N PHE A 127 7.05 -2.17 -1.31
CA PHE A 127 6.28 -1.36 -2.26
C PHE A 127 5.26 -2.23 -2.98
N LEU A 128 3.99 -1.86 -2.90
CA LEU A 128 2.90 -2.51 -3.63
C LEU A 128 2.58 -1.64 -4.85
N PRO A 129 3.04 -1.99 -6.07
CA PRO A 129 2.54 -1.36 -7.27
C PRO A 129 1.05 -1.65 -7.47
N HIS A 130 0.39 -0.86 -8.31
CA HIS A 130 -0.92 -1.22 -8.85
C HIS A 130 -0.85 -2.58 -9.54
N GLU A 131 -1.96 -3.32 -9.55
CA GLU A 131 -2.04 -4.64 -10.16
C GLU A 131 -1.60 -4.65 -11.64
N ASP A 132 -1.98 -3.63 -12.42
CA ASP A 132 -1.54 -3.49 -13.81
C ASP A 132 -0.04 -3.20 -13.99
N ASP A 133 0.61 -2.64 -12.97
CA ASP A 133 2.04 -2.32 -13.00
C ASP A 133 2.90 -3.44 -12.39
N TYR A 134 2.27 -4.44 -11.76
CA TYR A 134 2.98 -5.51 -11.07
C TYR A 134 3.86 -6.34 -12.01
N TYR A 135 3.39 -6.62 -13.23
CA TYR A 135 4.21 -7.30 -14.24
C TYR A 135 5.53 -6.57 -14.49
N ALA A 136 5.48 -5.25 -14.74
CA ALA A 136 6.68 -4.46 -15.02
C ALA A 136 7.56 -4.32 -13.78
N ALA A 137 6.97 -4.00 -12.63
CA ALA A 137 7.69 -3.82 -11.37
C ALA A 137 8.39 -5.11 -10.90
N ALA A 138 7.75 -6.27 -11.03
CA ALA A 138 8.33 -7.57 -10.70
C ALA A 138 9.53 -7.93 -11.59
N ARG A 139 9.61 -7.38 -12.80
CA ARG A 139 10.77 -7.54 -13.70
C ARG A 139 11.90 -6.55 -13.41
N ILE A 140 11.58 -5.38 -12.85
CA ILE A 140 12.60 -4.41 -12.40
C ILE A 140 13.38 -4.97 -11.21
N ASN A 141 12.67 -5.52 -10.22
CA ASN A 141 13.31 -6.10 -9.03
C ASN A 141 12.50 -7.30 -8.49
N PRO A 142 12.76 -8.53 -8.97
CA PRO A 142 11.95 -9.70 -8.62
C PRO A 142 12.05 -10.10 -7.15
N GLU A 143 13.13 -9.77 -6.46
CA GLU A 143 13.35 -10.06 -5.03
C GLU A 143 12.51 -9.15 -4.14
N ARG A 144 12.45 -7.85 -4.47
CA ARG A 144 11.75 -6.85 -3.66
C ARG A 144 10.28 -6.66 -4.05
N ILE A 145 9.90 -6.94 -5.29
CA ILE A 145 8.52 -6.80 -5.75
C ILE A 145 7.84 -8.17 -5.76
N THR A 146 7.27 -8.55 -4.61
CA THR A 146 6.63 -9.85 -4.40
C THR A 146 5.14 -9.75 -4.07
N ALA A 147 4.59 -8.54 -4.06
CA ALA A 147 3.18 -8.26 -3.81
C ALA A 147 2.74 -7.01 -4.60
N PHE A 148 1.43 -6.85 -4.76
CA PHE A 148 0.78 -5.71 -5.41
C PHE A 148 -0.56 -5.45 -4.71
N TRP A 149 -1.16 -4.28 -4.94
CA TRP A 149 -2.53 -4.01 -4.51
C TRP A 149 -3.49 -4.11 -5.69
N SER A 150 -4.71 -4.59 -5.46
CA SER A 150 -5.72 -4.81 -6.48
C SER A 150 -7.07 -4.28 -6.03
N SER A 151 -7.68 -3.42 -6.84
CA SER A 151 -9.09 -3.04 -6.72
C SER A 151 -9.96 -3.87 -7.68
N GLY A 152 -9.42 -4.30 -8.82
CA GLY A 152 -10.10 -5.17 -9.77
C GLY A 152 -10.52 -6.51 -9.15
N ALA A 153 -9.81 -6.99 -8.12
CA ALA A 153 -10.22 -8.17 -7.36
C ALA A 153 -11.62 -8.05 -6.72
N MET A 154 -12.12 -6.84 -6.50
CA MET A 154 -13.49 -6.61 -6.02
C MET A 154 -14.55 -6.96 -7.07
N CYS A 155 -14.17 -7.01 -8.36
CA CYS A 155 -15.00 -7.49 -9.47
C CYS A 155 -14.86 -9.00 -9.71
N GLY A 156 -14.02 -9.68 -8.93
CA GLY A 156 -13.69 -11.10 -9.10
C GLY A 156 -12.20 -11.34 -8.85
N PRO A 157 -11.79 -12.04 -7.78
CA PRO A 157 -10.37 -12.12 -7.40
C PRO A 157 -9.54 -13.10 -8.24
N ALA A 158 -10.15 -13.88 -9.13
CA ALA A 158 -9.48 -14.93 -9.88
C ALA A 158 -8.34 -14.39 -10.77
N THR A 159 -8.52 -13.22 -11.40
CA THR A 159 -7.51 -12.61 -12.26
C THR A 159 -6.27 -12.19 -11.48
N ALA A 160 -6.44 -11.54 -10.32
CA ALA A 160 -5.34 -11.18 -9.44
C ALA A 160 -4.61 -12.42 -8.89
N ILE A 161 -5.35 -13.48 -8.52
CA ILE A 161 -4.76 -14.76 -8.09
C ILE A 161 -3.90 -15.36 -9.22
N MET A 162 -4.42 -15.39 -10.45
CA MET A 162 -3.70 -15.89 -11.61
C MET A 162 -2.43 -15.06 -11.87
N LEU A 163 -2.52 -13.72 -11.87
CA LEU A 163 -1.35 -12.85 -12.05
C LEU A 163 -0.26 -13.14 -11.01
N ARG A 164 -0.63 -13.28 -9.73
CA ARG A 164 0.30 -13.63 -8.64
C ARG A 164 1.04 -14.93 -8.95
N ASP A 165 0.29 -16.00 -9.24
CA ASP A 165 0.86 -17.34 -9.43
C ASP A 165 1.73 -17.42 -10.68
N GLU A 166 1.32 -16.74 -11.75
CA GLU A 166 2.00 -16.70 -13.03
C GLU A 166 3.30 -15.88 -12.98
N VAL A 167 3.32 -14.77 -12.25
CA VAL A 167 4.55 -14.01 -11.99
C VAL A 167 5.52 -14.80 -11.12
N VAL A 168 5.04 -15.53 -10.10
CA VAL A 168 5.89 -16.42 -9.30
C VAL A 168 6.54 -17.48 -10.18
N ARG A 169 5.76 -18.15 -11.04
CA ARG A 169 6.31 -19.12 -12.00
C ARG A 169 7.34 -18.47 -12.93
N ALA A 170 7.01 -17.30 -13.49
CA ALA A 170 7.87 -16.60 -14.44
C ALA A 170 9.23 -16.19 -13.84
N LYS A 171 9.28 -15.84 -12.55
CA LYS A 171 10.53 -15.58 -11.83
C LYS A 171 11.44 -16.80 -11.77
N SER A 172 10.87 -18.00 -11.69
CA SER A 172 11.63 -19.26 -11.64
C SER A 172 12.01 -19.78 -13.04
N THR A 173 11.15 -19.62 -14.05
CA THR A 173 11.36 -20.20 -15.37
C THR A 173 11.99 -19.24 -16.37
N GLY A 174 11.90 -17.92 -16.13
CA GLY A 174 12.24 -16.89 -17.11
C GLY A 174 11.21 -16.70 -18.21
N ASP A 175 10.13 -17.49 -18.25
CA ASP A 175 9.03 -17.34 -19.21
C ASP A 175 7.92 -16.46 -18.63
N TRP A 176 7.81 -15.25 -19.18
CA TRP A 176 6.88 -14.21 -18.76
C TRP A 176 5.68 -14.04 -19.70
N ALA A 177 5.56 -14.85 -20.76
CA ALA A 177 4.56 -14.62 -21.81
C ALA A 177 3.12 -14.62 -21.27
N LYS A 178 2.79 -15.62 -20.44
CA LYS A 178 1.44 -15.71 -19.85
C LYS A 178 1.18 -14.62 -18.79
N ALA A 179 2.18 -14.29 -17.97
CA ALA A 179 2.07 -13.18 -17.03
C ALA A 179 1.86 -11.83 -17.75
N LYS A 180 2.51 -11.65 -18.91
CA LYS A 180 2.33 -10.48 -19.78
C LYS A 180 0.92 -10.41 -20.34
N ALA A 181 0.41 -11.51 -20.90
CA ALA A 181 -0.95 -11.56 -21.44
C ALA A 181 -2.01 -11.18 -20.38
N ILE A 182 -1.90 -11.72 -19.16
CA ILE A 182 -2.82 -11.38 -18.05
C ILE A 182 -2.72 -9.89 -17.70
N SER A 183 -1.50 -9.35 -17.62
CA SER A 183 -1.28 -7.92 -17.35
C SER A 183 -1.86 -7.02 -18.45
N ASP A 184 -1.84 -7.46 -19.71
CA ASP A 184 -2.46 -6.73 -20.82
C ASP A 184 -3.99 -6.78 -20.76
N ASP A 185 -4.56 -7.94 -20.44
CA ASP A 185 -6.01 -8.09 -20.28
C ASP A 185 -6.55 -7.20 -19.15
N MET A 186 -5.82 -7.11 -18.03
CA MET A 186 -6.18 -6.23 -16.91
C MET A 186 -6.16 -4.76 -17.33
N ARG A 187 -5.10 -4.33 -18.02
CA ARG A 187 -5.02 -2.96 -18.56
C ARG A 187 -6.14 -2.66 -19.56
N ALA A 188 -6.49 -3.62 -20.39
CA ALA A 188 -7.61 -3.49 -21.33
C ALA A 188 -8.94 -3.35 -20.59
N ALA A 189 -9.15 -4.10 -19.51
CA ALA A 189 -10.35 -3.99 -18.67
C ALA A 189 -10.46 -2.62 -17.99
N ASP A 190 -9.35 -2.04 -17.55
CA ASP A 190 -9.31 -0.71 -16.92
C ASP A 190 -9.34 0.46 -17.94
N SER A 191 -9.29 0.19 -19.24
CA SER A 191 -9.11 1.21 -20.28
C SER A 191 -10.21 2.27 -20.37
N THR A 192 -11.39 1.99 -19.83
CA THR A 192 -12.53 2.93 -19.82
C THR A 192 -12.82 3.51 -18.44
N LEU A 193 -11.97 3.23 -17.44
CA LEU A 193 -12.22 3.66 -16.06
C LEU A 193 -12.00 5.16 -15.87
N PHE A 194 -10.97 5.71 -16.52
CA PHE A 194 -10.68 7.14 -16.52
C PHE A 194 -11.02 7.74 -17.90
N PRO A 195 -11.60 8.96 -17.92
CA PRO A 195 -12.02 9.63 -19.15
C PRO A 195 -10.85 10.11 -20.02
#